data_AF-A0A2E9VWI7-F1
#
_entry.id   AF-A0A2E9VWI7-F1
#
_cell.length_a   1.000
_cell.length_b   1.000
_cell.length_c   1.000
_cell.angle_alpha   90.00
_cell.angle_beta   90.00
_cell.angle_gamma   90.00
#
_symmetry.space_group_name_H-M   'P 1'
#
loop_
_entity.id
_entity.type
_entity.pdbx_description
1 polymer ?
#
loop_
_entity_poly.entity_id
_entity_poly.type
_entity_poly.pdbx_seq_one_letter_code
_entity_poly.pdbx_strand_id
1 'polypeptide(L)'
;MPILPKTWTDLIEFIHHSLCNKENLIPEQFPLDTSPLLRRDQFCGMEFTLFGPRQIRLNAVWAADVNTIYFFDARGVRYESVKLTDTVTGVPA
;
A
#
# COMPACT_ATOMS: atom_id res chain seq x y z
N MET A 1 -13.75 5.59 -12.16
CA MET A 1 -13.67 5.42 -10.69
C MET A 1 -12.66 4.33 -10.44
N PRO A 2 -11.64 4.53 -9.58
CA PRO A 2 -10.80 3.39 -9.21
C PRO A 2 -11.70 2.38 -8.52
N ILE A 3 -11.65 1.15 -8.99
CA ILE A 3 -12.25 -0.01 -8.34
C ILE A 3 -11.64 -0.11 -6.93
N LEU A 4 -12.49 -0.19 -5.92
CA LEU A 4 -12.01 -0.40 -4.55
C LEU A 4 -11.43 -1.82 -4.46
N PRO A 5 -10.23 -2.01 -3.90
CA PRO A 5 -9.58 -3.32 -3.83
C PRO A 5 -10.45 -4.40 -3.19
N LYS A 6 -10.53 -5.58 -3.83
CA LYS A 6 -11.23 -6.77 -3.29
C LYS A 6 -10.33 -8.00 -3.20
N THR A 7 -9.33 -8.07 -4.07
CA THR A 7 -8.30 -9.11 -4.05
C THR A 7 -6.94 -8.54 -3.69
N TRP A 8 -6.01 -9.41 -3.30
CA TRP A 8 -4.62 -9.05 -3.02
C TRP A 8 -3.96 -8.36 -4.21
N THR A 9 -4.19 -8.85 -5.44
CA THR A 9 -3.70 -8.21 -6.67
C THR A 9 -4.28 -6.81 -6.84
N ASP A 10 -5.60 -6.63 -6.66
CA ASP A 10 -6.22 -5.30 -6.74
C ASP A 10 -5.63 -4.34 -5.70
N LEU A 11 -5.32 -4.85 -4.50
CA LEU A 11 -4.73 -4.05 -3.43
C LEU A 11 -3.33 -3.57 -3.80
N ILE A 12 -2.49 -4.47 -4.31
CA ILE A 12 -1.15 -4.12 -4.80
C ILE A 12 -1.26 -3.06 -5.91
N GLU A 13 -2.07 -3.31 -6.94
CA GLU A 13 -2.21 -2.40 -8.08
C GLU A 13 -2.73 -1.02 -7.64
N PHE A 14 -3.77 -1.00 -6.79
CA PHE A 14 -4.33 0.24 -6.26
C PHE A 14 -3.28 1.06 -5.48
N ILE A 15 -2.54 0.41 -4.58
CA ILE A 15 -1.50 1.08 -3.78
C ILE A 15 -0.35 1.54 -4.68
N HIS A 16 0.13 0.69 -5.59
CA HIS A 16 1.21 1.00 -6.51
C HIS A 16 0.90 2.24 -7.36
N HIS A 17 -0.28 2.25 -7.99
CA HIS A 17 -0.72 3.41 -8.78
C HIS A 17 -0.90 4.66 -7.91
N SER A 18 -1.45 4.53 -6.71
CA SER A 18 -1.64 5.67 -5.79
C SER A 18 -0.31 6.31 -5.39
N LEU A 19 0.69 5.49 -5.04
CA LEU A 19 2.03 5.96 -4.71
C LEU A 19 2.76 6.56 -5.92
N CYS A 20 2.65 5.93 -7.10
CA CYS A 20 3.26 6.47 -8.31
C CYS A 20 2.64 7.83 -8.70
N ASN A 21 1.31 7.94 -8.64
CA ASN A 21 0.62 9.19 -8.93
C ASN A 21 1.02 10.32 -7.96
N LYS A 22 1.29 10.00 -6.69
CA LYS A 22 1.65 10.99 -5.66
C LYS A 22 2.93 11.78 -5.99
N GLU A 23 3.91 11.13 -6.64
CA GLU A 23 5.18 11.73 -7.04
C GLU A 23 5.38 11.78 -8.56
N ASN A 24 4.31 11.58 -9.34
CA ASN A 24 4.32 11.57 -10.81
C ASN A 24 5.36 10.59 -11.39
N LEU A 25 5.43 9.40 -10.81
CA LEU A 25 6.33 8.32 -11.20
C LEU A 25 5.67 7.41 -12.25
N ILE A 26 6.50 6.80 -13.10
CA ILE A 26 6.07 5.83 -14.11
C ILE A 26 6.02 4.44 -13.44
N PRO A 27 4.83 3.83 -13.25
CA PRO A 27 4.68 2.58 -12.49
C PRO A 27 5.59 1.45 -12.95
N GLU A 28 5.81 1.32 -14.26
CA GLU A 28 6.60 0.24 -14.87
C GLU A 28 8.10 0.33 -14.54
N GLN A 29 8.58 1.46 -14.01
CA GLN A 29 9.99 1.71 -13.71
C GLN A 29 10.34 1.55 -12.24
N PHE A 30 9.33 1.55 -11.35
CA PHE A 30 9.55 1.60 -9.90
C PHE A 30 8.80 0.45 -9.22
N PRO A 31 9.51 -0.60 -8.77
CA PRO A 31 8.87 -1.74 -8.14
C PRO A 31 8.31 -1.38 -6.75
N LEU A 32 7.28 -2.13 -6.37
CA LEU A 32 6.68 -2.08 -5.04
C LEU A 32 7.07 -3.34 -4.26
N ASP A 33 7.76 -3.16 -3.15
CA ASP A 33 8.04 -4.26 -2.21
C ASP A 33 6.93 -4.36 -1.17
N THR A 34 6.72 -5.57 -0.66
CA THR A 34 5.71 -5.86 0.37
C THR A 34 6.35 -6.58 1.56
N SER A 35 5.91 -6.22 2.76
CA SER A 35 6.38 -6.82 4.02
C SER A 35 5.22 -7.04 4.98
N PRO A 36 5.01 -8.26 5.50
CA PRO A 36 3.90 -8.54 6.41
C PRO A 36 4.10 -7.83 7.74
N LEU A 37 3.02 -7.29 8.29
CA LEU A 37 2.99 -6.69 9.62
C LEU A 37 2.38 -7.67 10.61
N LEU A 38 3.10 -7.92 11.70
CA LEU A 38 2.68 -8.80 12.78
C LEU A 38 2.49 -8.00 14.05
N ARG A 39 1.37 -8.22 14.74
CA ARG A 39 1.11 -7.73 16.09
C ARG A 39 0.97 -8.91 17.03
N ARG A 40 1.91 -9.08 17.95
CA ARG A 40 1.97 -10.24 18.86
C ARG A 40 1.90 -11.57 18.07
N ASP A 41 2.74 -11.68 17.04
CA ASP A 41 2.82 -12.83 16.12
C ASP A 41 1.56 -13.13 15.30
N GLN A 42 0.55 -12.25 15.35
CA GLN A 42 -0.64 -12.34 14.51
C GLN A 42 -0.54 -11.37 13.34
N PHE A 43 -0.83 -11.83 12.13
CA PHE A 43 -0.94 -10.98 10.95
C PHE A 43 -1.96 -9.87 11.20
N CYS A 44 -1.52 -8.61 11.06
CA CYS A 44 -2.37 -7.43 11.24
C CYS A 44 -2.41 -6.51 10.03
N GLY A 45 -1.64 -6.82 8.98
CA GLY A 45 -1.58 -5.98 7.80
C GLY A 45 -0.36 -6.21 6.94
N MET A 46 -0.15 -5.29 6.01
CA MET A 46 0.95 -5.32 5.07
C MET A 46 1.53 -3.91 4.89
N GLU A 47 2.84 -3.79 4.92
CA GLU A 47 3.56 -2.60 4.47
C GLU A 47 3.93 -2.75 3.00
N PHE A 48 3.80 -1.65 2.26
CA PHE A 48 4.18 -1.52 0.87
C PHE A 48 5.20 -0.39 0.74
N THR A 49 6.33 -0.65 0.09
CA THR A 49 7.39 0.35 -0.12
C THR A 49 7.66 0.51 -1.60
N LEU A 50 7.47 1.73 -2.11
CA LEU A 50 7.85 2.11 -3.46
C LEU A 50 9.22 2.78 -3.42
N PHE A 51 10.17 2.23 -4.19
CA PHE A 51 11.48 2.83 -4.37
C PHE A 51 11.48 3.74 -5.58
N GLY A 52 11.46 5.05 -5.34
CA GLY A 52 11.53 6.07 -6.38
C GLY A 52 12.98 6.43 -6.75
N PRO A 53 13.14 7.34 -7.72
CA PRO A 53 14.45 7.83 -8.12
C PRO A 53 15.10 8.62 -6.98
N ARG A 54 16.44 8.70 -6.96
CA ARG A 54 17.21 9.52 -6.00
C ARG A 54 16.94 9.19 -4.53
N GLN A 55 16.76 7.91 -4.20
CA GLN A 55 16.50 7.41 -2.84
C GLN A 55 15.16 7.86 -2.23
N ILE A 56 14.21 8.34 -3.05
CA ILE A 56 12.83 8.56 -2.59
C ILE A 56 12.23 7.21 -2.18
N ARG A 57 11.59 7.18 -1.01
CA ARG A 57 10.81 6.04 -0.52
C ARG A 57 9.42 6.53 -0.20
N LEU A 58 8.41 5.96 -0.84
CA LEU A 58 7.02 6.19 -0.48
C LEU A 58 6.48 4.91 0.14
N ASN A 59 5.67 5.07 1.18
CA ASN A 59 5.19 3.93 1.94
C ASN A 59 3.67 3.95 2.00
N ALA A 60 3.07 2.77 1.99
CA ALA A 60 1.68 2.59 2.36
C ALA A 60 1.58 1.43 3.35
N VAL A 61 0.61 1.51 4.26
CA VAL A 61 0.31 0.45 5.21
C VAL A 61 -1.15 0.10 5.08
N TRP A 62 -1.45 -1.13 4.71
CA TRP A 62 -2.79 -1.69 4.86
C TRP A 62 -2.92 -2.34 6.23
N ALA A 63 -3.72 -1.72 7.11
CA ALA A 63 -4.09 -2.28 8.40
C ALA A 63 -5.32 -3.18 8.21
N ALA A 64 -5.12 -4.49 8.26
CA ALA A 64 -6.15 -5.50 7.98
C ALA A 64 -7.21 -5.57 9.10
N ASP A 65 -6.81 -5.31 10.35
CA ASP A 65 -7.70 -5.29 11.53
C ASP A 65 -8.81 -4.24 11.42
N VAL A 66 -8.49 -3.07 10.87
CA VAL A 66 -9.41 -1.97 10.61
C VAL A 66 -9.69 -1.77 9.12
N ASN A 67 -9.25 -2.69 8.26
CA ASN A 67 -9.39 -2.67 6.81
C ASN A 67 -9.18 -1.27 6.18
N THR A 68 -8.07 -0.61 6.53
CA THR A 68 -7.77 0.77 6.10
C THR A 68 -6.36 0.86 5.57
N ILE A 69 -6.19 1.56 4.45
CA ILE A 69 -4.89 1.87 3.87
C ILE A 69 -4.47 3.26 4.35
N TYR A 70 -3.24 3.39 4.83
CA TYR A 70 -2.60 4.64 5.19
C TYR A 70 -1.47 4.92 4.22
N PHE A 71 -1.43 6.10 3.62
CA PHE A 71 -0.38 6.51 2.69
C PHE A 71 0.55 7.54 3.32
N PHE A 72 1.84 7.35 3.12
CA PHE A 72 2.91 8.18 3.67
C PHE A 72 3.77 8.75 2.55
N ASP A 73 4.14 10.03 2.67
CA ASP A 73 5.04 10.70 1.74
C ASP A 73 6.50 10.33 2.02
N ALA A 74 7.42 10.86 1.22
CA ALA A 74 8.86 10.62 1.36
C ALA A 74 9.48 11.13 2.67
N ARG A 75 8.73 11.92 3.45
CA ARG A 75 9.13 12.43 4.76
C ARG A 75 8.53 11.60 5.90
N GLY A 76 7.81 10.52 5.59
CA GLY A 76 7.10 9.69 6.56
C GLY A 76 5.82 10.34 7.09
N VAL A 77 5.31 11.40 6.45
CA VAL A 77 4.09 12.08 6.87
C VAL A 77 2.90 11.40 6.21
N ARG A 78 1.91 10.99 7.02
CA ARG A 78 0.66 10.44 6.51
C ARG A 78 -0.13 11.55 5.80
N TYR A 79 -0.37 11.38 4.50
CA TYR A 79 -1.09 12.36 3.69
C TYR A 79 -2.50 11.92 3.32
N GLU A 80 -2.78 10.62 3.31
CA GLU A 80 -4.09 10.09 2.93
C GLU A 80 -4.44 8.82 3.70
N SER A 81 -5.74 8.53 3.79
CA SER A 81 -6.26 7.30 4.38
C SER A 81 -7.48 6.84 3.60
N VAL A 82 -7.50 5.57 3.19
CA VAL A 82 -8.58 4.99 2.39
C VAL A 82 -9.17 3.80 3.15
N LYS A 83 -10.43 3.91 3.56
CA LYS A 83 -11.17 2.82 4.19
C LYS A 83 -11.68 1.88 3.09
N LEU A 84 -11.32 0.60 3.17
CA LEU A 84 -11.85 -0.41 2.28
C LEU A 84 -13.22 -0.88 2.81
N THR A 85 -14.19 -1.01 1.90
CA THR A 85 -15.54 -1.49 2.23
C THR A 85 -15.61 -3.01 2.26
N ASP A 86 -14.87 -3.66 1.37
CA ASP A 86 -14.81 -5.11 1.24
C ASP A 86 -13.53 -5.66 1.89
N THR A 87 -13.61 -6.86 2.44
CA THR A 87 -12.44 -7.58 2.94
C THR A 87 -11.58 -8.04 1.76
N VAL A 88 -10.28 -7.77 1.84
CA VAL A 88 -9.32 -8.22 0.81
C VAL A 88 -9.09 -9.72 0.92
N THR A 89 -9.21 -10.42 -0.20
CA THR A 89 -9.05 -11.88 -0.30
C THR A 89 -7.75 -12.27 -1.02
N GLY A 90 -7.24 -13.48 -0.75
CA GLY A 90 -6.04 -14.00 -1.41
C GLY A 90 -4.72 -13.39 -0.92
N VAL A 91 -4.72 -12.78 0.28
CA VAL A 91 -3.50 -12.28 0.93
C VAL A 91 -2.55 -13.45 1.19
N PRO A 92 -1.26 -13.35 0.82
CA PRO A 92 -0.29 -14.41 1.06
C PRO A 92 -0.17 -14.70 2.57
N ALA A 93 -0.06 -15.99 2.90
CA ALA A 93 0.07 -16.49 4.27
C ALA A 93 1.43 -16.17 4.89
#